data_AF-A0A084QRX0-F1
#
_entry.id   AF-A0A084QRX0-F1
#
_cell.length_a   1.000
_cell.length_b   1.000
_cell.length_c   1.000
_cell.angle_alpha   90.00
_cell.angle_beta   90.00
_cell.angle_gamma   90.00
#
_symmetry.space_group_name_H-M   'P 1'
#
loop_
_entity.id
_entity.type
_entity.pdbx_description
1 polymer ?
#
loop_
_entity_poly.entity_id
_entity_poly.type
_entity_poly.pdbx_seq_one_letter_code
_entity_poly.pdbx_strand_id
1 'polypeptide(L)'
;MKHLAPYIESVYYNGKPPNDQRPFNHGSAQSPPLLRPHGMNRLLIFPGSFNPPHRGHSDLLSFAFRNAGDDMHVTAAVIFLTDDNRLIDKNASVDNALVLPKETRAQLCRAQFPDDWVWVYDGSEDSWPGFQKGLVDKLQKDRIELKFMLLGGPDWFSVNKILGFGEWGCDDCITSDVSRPVDFRHPYNMMKLPNCSAWDTPRVDFLRLEKQIQATLRNKSKQEIEEAVNVAYARLKAISVCRRLKSKGYVRFTPCNLKLRPKEAPSSTKIRELIATSTGDEQLAKALGCLVASPQMLIDCVQAHRKSTGRAVSE
;
A
#
# COMPACT_ATOMS: atom_id res chain seq x y z
N MET A 1 -16.22 -6.13 18.52
CA MET A 1 -15.44 -5.81 17.29
C MET A 1 -15.86 -6.78 16.21
N LYS A 2 -15.84 -6.38 14.94
CA LYS A 2 -16.24 -7.24 13.81
C LYS A 2 -15.07 -7.43 12.87
N HIS A 3 -14.96 -8.58 12.20
CA HIS A 3 -13.94 -8.80 11.18
C HIS A 3 -14.31 -8.05 9.90
N LEU A 4 -13.30 -7.51 9.21
CA LEU A 4 -13.48 -6.82 7.93
C LEU A 4 -13.76 -7.79 6.77
N ALA A 5 -13.14 -8.97 6.77
CA ALA A 5 -13.19 -9.93 5.66
C ALA A 5 -14.63 -10.28 5.22
N PRO A 6 -15.57 -10.61 6.12
CA PRO A 6 -16.94 -10.95 5.71
C PRO A 6 -17.68 -9.82 4.99
N TYR A 7 -17.39 -8.56 5.32
CA TYR A 7 -17.96 -7.41 4.62
C TYR A 7 -17.41 -7.32 3.20
N ILE A 8 -16.09 -7.45 3.04
CA ILE A 8 -15.43 -7.45 1.73
C ILE A 8 -15.99 -8.59 0.89
N GLU A 9 -16.02 -9.81 1.41
CA GLU A 9 -16.52 -10.99 0.70
C GLU A 9 -17.97 -10.81 0.23
N SER A 10 -18.84 -10.28 1.11
CA SER A 10 -20.25 -10.07 0.77
C SER A 10 -20.45 -9.11 -0.41
N VAL A 11 -19.61 -8.08 -0.53
CA VAL A 11 -19.68 -7.07 -1.59
C VAL A 11 -18.97 -7.57 -2.85
N TYR A 12 -17.78 -8.15 -2.68
CA TYR A 12 -16.92 -8.57 -3.78
C TYR A 12 -17.49 -9.75 -4.55
N TYR A 13 -17.98 -10.78 -3.86
CA TYR A 13 -18.57 -11.96 -4.49
C TYR A 13 -20.05 -11.79 -4.80
N ASN A 14 -20.69 -10.71 -4.34
CA ASN A 14 -22.10 -10.40 -4.58
C ASN A 14 -23.05 -11.59 -4.31
N GLY A 15 -22.86 -12.25 -3.17
CA GLY A 15 -23.65 -13.42 -2.75
C GLY A 15 -23.22 -14.76 -3.35
N LYS A 16 -22.23 -14.80 -4.25
CA LYS A 16 -21.60 -16.05 -4.72
C LYS A 16 -20.66 -16.61 -3.64
N PRO A 17 -20.44 -17.93 -3.61
CA PRO A 17 -19.42 -18.51 -2.75
C PRO A 17 -18.04 -17.92 -3.07
N PRO A 18 -17.23 -17.56 -2.06
CA PRO A 18 -15.87 -17.11 -2.27
C PRO A 18 -15.04 -18.19 -2.98
N ASN A 19 -14.15 -17.76 -3.87
CA ASN A 19 -13.11 -18.63 -4.41
C ASN A 19 -11.94 -18.74 -3.42
N ASP A 20 -10.88 -19.46 -3.79
CA ASP A 20 -9.68 -19.61 -2.96
C ASP A 20 -8.90 -18.28 -2.75
N GLN A 21 -9.26 -17.20 -3.43
CA GLN A 21 -8.60 -15.89 -3.35
C GLN A 21 -9.25 -14.96 -2.32
N ARG A 22 -9.70 -15.52 -1.21
CA ARG A 22 -10.37 -14.77 -0.14
C ARG A 22 -9.47 -13.68 0.44
N PRO A 23 -10.04 -12.54 0.91
CA PRO A 23 -9.27 -11.49 1.55
C PRO A 23 -8.45 -12.00 2.74
N PHE A 24 -7.27 -11.40 2.94
CA PHE A 24 -6.38 -11.65 4.08
C PHE A 24 -5.90 -13.10 4.16
N ASN A 25 -4.82 -13.39 3.42
CA ASN A 25 -4.18 -14.71 3.34
C ASN A 25 -5.14 -15.85 2.99
N HIS A 26 -5.95 -15.70 1.92
CA HIS A 26 -6.88 -16.74 1.47
C HIS A 26 -7.89 -17.17 2.57
N GLY A 27 -8.21 -16.26 3.49
CA GLY A 27 -9.08 -16.53 4.64
C GLY A 27 -8.39 -17.29 5.79
N SER A 28 -7.07 -17.48 5.72
CA SER A 28 -6.26 -18.17 6.74
C SER A 28 -5.48 -17.22 7.65
N ALA A 29 -5.76 -15.92 7.58
CA ALA A 29 -5.09 -14.92 8.39
C ALA A 29 -5.16 -15.25 9.89
N GLN A 30 -4.00 -15.22 10.56
CA GLN A 30 -3.89 -15.53 11.99
C GLN A 30 -4.38 -14.35 12.85
N SER A 31 -4.15 -13.12 12.36
CA SER A 31 -4.57 -11.87 12.97
C SER A 31 -5.37 -11.02 11.97
N PRO A 32 -6.59 -11.47 11.60
CA PRO A 32 -7.40 -10.80 10.58
C PRO A 32 -7.84 -9.40 11.04
N PRO A 33 -7.98 -8.43 10.12
CA PRO A 33 -8.33 -7.05 10.47
C PRO A 33 -9.66 -6.94 11.21
N LEU A 34 -9.62 -6.22 12.33
CA LEU A 34 -10.77 -5.94 13.18
C LEU A 34 -11.22 -4.49 13.05
N LEU A 35 -12.53 -4.32 12.87
CA LEU A 35 -13.19 -3.04 12.80
C LEU A 35 -13.59 -2.57 14.21
N ARG A 36 -13.28 -1.30 14.49
CA ARG A 36 -13.82 -0.58 15.64
C ARG A 36 -15.30 -0.27 15.39
N PRO A 37 -16.17 -0.51 16.39
CA PRO A 37 -17.60 -0.16 16.28
C PRO A 37 -17.84 1.35 16.34
N HIS A 38 -16.90 2.12 16.88
CA HIS A 38 -17.00 3.57 17.05
C HIS A 38 -15.72 4.25 16.56
N GLY A 39 -15.90 5.38 15.88
CA GLY A 39 -14.83 6.14 15.25
C GLY A 39 -14.47 5.62 13.85
N MET A 40 -13.55 6.34 13.21
CA MET A 40 -13.18 6.10 11.83
C MET A 40 -12.20 4.94 11.68
N ASN A 41 -12.59 3.90 10.92
CA ASN A 41 -11.69 2.87 10.40
C ASN A 41 -11.11 3.34 9.07
N ARG A 42 -9.85 2.99 8.77
CA ARG A 42 -9.22 3.40 7.51
C ARG A 42 -8.61 2.22 6.76
N LEU A 43 -8.85 2.18 5.45
CA LEU A 43 -8.18 1.25 4.54
C LEU A 43 -7.20 2.00 3.65
N LEU A 44 -5.96 1.54 3.62
CA LEU A 44 -4.98 2.02 2.65
C LEU A 44 -5.26 1.40 1.29
N ILE A 45 -5.38 2.20 0.25
CA ILE A 45 -5.36 1.74 -1.14
C ILE A 45 -3.95 1.97 -1.66
N PHE A 46 -3.29 0.92 -2.11
CA PHE A 46 -1.96 0.99 -2.68
C PHE A 46 -1.99 0.61 -4.16
N PRO A 47 -2.27 1.57 -5.05
CA PRO A 47 -2.33 1.32 -6.47
C PRO A 47 -0.94 1.27 -7.10
N GLY A 48 -0.80 0.45 -8.13
CA GLY A 48 0.42 0.39 -8.90
C GLY A 48 0.37 -0.62 -10.04
N SER A 49 1.38 -0.53 -10.91
CA SER A 49 1.55 -1.52 -11.96
C SER A 49 2.06 -2.85 -11.42
N PHE A 50 2.91 -2.83 -10.38
CA PHE A 50 3.56 -4.02 -9.80
C PHE A 50 4.10 -4.98 -10.86
N ASN A 51 4.89 -4.46 -11.80
CA ASN A 51 5.36 -5.19 -12.99
C ASN A 51 6.90 -5.27 -13.03
N PRO A 52 7.54 -6.09 -12.18
CA PRO A 52 6.97 -6.91 -11.10
C PRO A 52 6.91 -6.15 -9.74
N PRO A 53 6.23 -6.70 -8.71
CA PRO A 53 6.37 -6.22 -7.34
C PRO A 53 7.81 -6.40 -6.82
N HIS A 54 8.18 -5.65 -5.77
CA HIS A 54 9.55 -5.63 -5.24
C HIS A 54 9.57 -5.14 -3.79
N ARG A 55 10.69 -5.33 -3.08
CA ARG A 55 10.83 -5.02 -1.65
C ARG A 55 10.51 -3.58 -1.29
N GLY A 56 10.89 -2.62 -2.13
CA GLY A 56 10.54 -1.20 -1.90
C GLY A 56 9.03 -0.93 -1.83
N HIS A 57 8.18 -1.76 -2.47
CA HIS A 57 6.74 -1.67 -2.29
C HIS A 57 6.32 -2.20 -0.90
N SER A 58 6.85 -3.35 -0.48
CA SER A 58 6.61 -3.93 0.86
C SER A 58 7.11 -3.03 1.97
N ASP A 59 8.29 -2.43 1.81
CA ASP A 59 8.88 -1.50 2.77
C ASP A 59 7.99 -0.27 2.91
N LEU A 60 7.53 0.32 1.80
CA LEU A 60 6.62 1.45 1.84
C LEU A 60 5.30 1.09 2.52
N LEU A 61 4.65 -0.01 2.12
CA LEU A 61 3.36 -0.40 2.68
C LEU A 61 3.45 -0.73 4.17
N SER A 62 4.40 -1.58 4.56
CA SER A 62 4.61 -1.97 5.96
C SER A 62 4.98 -0.77 6.83
N PHE A 63 5.86 0.10 6.34
CA PHE A 63 6.28 1.28 7.08
C PHE A 63 5.13 2.26 7.26
N ALA A 64 4.40 2.57 6.19
CA ALA A 64 3.24 3.46 6.25
C ALA A 64 2.15 2.90 7.16
N PHE A 65 1.82 1.61 7.06
CA PHE A 65 0.81 0.97 7.91
C PHE A 65 1.17 1.06 9.40
N ARG A 66 2.42 0.72 9.76
CA ARG A 66 2.89 0.69 11.15
C ARG A 66 3.19 2.09 11.73
N ASN A 67 3.48 3.06 10.87
CA ASN A 67 3.91 4.40 11.27
C ASN A 67 2.95 5.51 10.82
N ALA A 68 1.74 5.17 10.39
CA ALA A 68 0.70 6.15 10.06
C ALA A 68 0.30 7.00 11.27
N GLY A 69 0.61 6.56 12.49
CA GLY A 69 0.21 7.21 13.73
C GLY A 69 -1.05 6.57 14.30
N ASP A 70 -1.07 6.46 15.64
CA ASP A 70 -2.11 5.75 16.36
C ASP A 70 -3.48 6.46 16.33
N ASP A 71 -3.50 7.74 15.93
CA ASP A 71 -4.70 8.55 15.66
C ASP A 71 -5.48 8.09 14.42
N MET A 72 -4.80 7.45 13.45
CA MET A 72 -5.38 7.14 12.14
C MET A 72 -6.20 5.87 12.13
N HIS A 73 -5.96 4.93 13.04
CA HIS A 73 -6.58 3.61 13.05
C HIS A 73 -6.66 2.97 11.65
N VAL A 74 -5.50 2.78 11.03
CA VAL A 74 -5.40 2.04 9.77
C VAL A 74 -5.66 0.57 10.07
N THR A 75 -6.74 0.03 9.49
CA THR A 75 -7.25 -1.30 9.80
C THR A 75 -6.64 -2.36 8.89
N ALA A 76 -6.53 -2.07 7.59
CA ALA A 76 -5.99 -2.98 6.59
C ALA A 76 -5.49 -2.20 5.37
N ALA A 77 -4.91 -2.91 4.41
CA ALA A 77 -4.52 -2.37 3.11
C ALA A 77 -5.04 -3.21 1.95
N VAL A 78 -5.29 -2.54 0.83
CA VAL A 78 -5.71 -3.13 -0.44
C VAL A 78 -4.66 -2.79 -1.48
N ILE A 79 -3.99 -3.81 -2.02
CA ILE A 79 -3.11 -3.66 -3.18
C ILE A 79 -4.00 -3.65 -4.42
N PHE A 80 -3.90 -2.58 -5.19
CA PHE A 80 -4.68 -2.38 -6.39
C PHE A 80 -3.79 -2.45 -7.62
N LEU A 81 -4.07 -3.37 -8.53
CA LEU A 81 -3.27 -3.61 -9.73
C LEU A 81 -3.86 -2.87 -10.94
N THR A 82 -3.03 -2.09 -11.65
CA THR A 82 -3.37 -1.54 -12.97
C THR A 82 -3.81 -2.65 -13.93
N ASP A 83 -4.84 -2.41 -14.73
CA ASP A 83 -5.33 -3.34 -15.75
C ASP A 83 -4.32 -3.51 -16.91
N ASP A 84 -4.36 -4.65 -17.58
CA ASP A 84 -3.35 -5.01 -18.58
C ASP A 84 -3.33 -4.04 -19.76
N ASN A 85 -4.49 -3.62 -20.28
CA ASN A 85 -4.56 -2.64 -21.37
C ASN A 85 -3.88 -1.32 -21.00
N ARG A 86 -4.19 -0.77 -19.81
CA ARG A 86 -3.56 0.46 -19.31
C ARG A 86 -2.06 0.29 -19.09
N LEU A 87 -1.62 -0.90 -18.68
CA LEU A 87 -0.20 -1.21 -18.52
C LEU A 87 0.52 -1.33 -19.86
N ILE A 88 -0.10 -1.94 -20.87
CA ILE A 88 0.41 -2.03 -22.24
C ILE A 88 0.58 -0.62 -22.81
N ASP A 89 -0.45 0.21 -22.75
CA ASP A 89 -0.42 1.60 -23.23
C ASP A 89 0.71 2.41 -22.57
N LYS A 90 0.87 2.24 -21.25
CA LYS A 90 1.94 2.88 -20.48
C LYS A 90 3.35 2.48 -20.95
N ASN A 91 3.52 1.29 -21.52
CA ASN A 91 4.81 0.78 -21.99
C ASN A 91 4.92 0.77 -23.53
N ALA A 92 3.99 1.37 -24.26
CA ALA A 92 3.96 1.34 -25.72
C ALA A 92 5.21 1.94 -26.39
N SER A 93 5.91 2.85 -25.70
CA SER A 93 7.16 3.47 -26.18
C SER A 93 8.43 2.69 -25.82
N VAL A 94 8.32 1.53 -25.18
CA VAL A 94 9.46 0.74 -24.71
C VAL A 94 9.53 -0.54 -25.54
N ASP A 95 10.55 -0.62 -26.39
CA ASP A 95 10.78 -1.81 -27.21
C ASP A 95 10.94 -3.06 -26.34
N ASN A 96 10.22 -4.13 -26.70
CA ASN A 96 10.24 -5.42 -26.00
C ASN A 96 9.96 -5.31 -24.49
N ALA A 97 9.09 -4.38 -24.08
CA ALA A 97 8.71 -4.23 -22.69
C ALA A 97 8.14 -5.53 -22.10
N LEU A 98 8.71 -5.99 -20.99
CA LEU A 98 8.11 -7.06 -20.20
C LEU A 98 6.82 -6.54 -19.55
N VAL A 99 5.66 -7.02 -20.01
CA VAL A 99 4.33 -6.71 -19.47
C VAL A 99 3.70 -7.99 -18.93
N LEU A 100 3.85 -8.24 -17.63
CA LEU A 100 3.25 -9.40 -17.00
C LEU A 100 1.71 -9.24 -16.90
N PRO A 101 0.92 -10.29 -17.21
CA PRO A 101 -0.53 -10.27 -17.05
C PRO A 101 -0.95 -9.97 -15.61
N LYS A 102 -2.13 -9.38 -15.42
CA LYS A 102 -2.64 -8.98 -14.11
C LYS A 102 -2.70 -10.13 -13.13
N GLU A 103 -3.13 -11.30 -13.59
CA GLU A 103 -3.19 -12.51 -12.79
C GLU A 103 -1.80 -12.92 -12.26
N THR A 104 -0.79 -12.92 -13.13
CA THR A 104 0.61 -13.20 -12.75
C THR A 104 1.12 -12.17 -11.74
N ARG A 105 0.82 -10.88 -11.96
CA ARG A 105 1.20 -9.81 -11.02
C ARG A 105 0.50 -9.97 -9.67
N ALA A 106 -0.77 -10.39 -9.65
CA ALA A 106 -1.51 -10.67 -8.42
C ALA A 106 -0.89 -11.82 -7.62
N GLN A 107 -0.48 -12.90 -8.29
CA GLN A 107 0.21 -14.02 -7.64
C GLN A 107 1.55 -13.57 -7.05
N LEU A 108 2.36 -12.82 -7.80
CA LEU A 108 3.62 -12.26 -7.32
C LEU A 108 3.41 -11.29 -6.14
N CYS A 109 2.34 -10.49 -6.17
CA CYS A 109 1.96 -9.63 -5.05
C CYS A 109 1.59 -10.45 -3.81
N ARG A 110 0.77 -11.50 -3.93
CA ARG A 110 0.42 -12.35 -2.77
C ARG A 110 1.65 -12.97 -2.12
N ALA A 111 2.64 -13.38 -2.92
CA ALA A 111 3.92 -13.86 -2.40
C ALA A 111 4.78 -12.75 -1.75
N GLN A 112 4.75 -11.53 -2.30
CA GLN A 112 5.50 -10.37 -1.79
C GLN A 112 4.89 -9.74 -0.53
N PHE A 113 3.59 -9.93 -0.31
CA PHE A 113 2.82 -9.32 0.78
C PHE A 113 1.99 -10.39 1.52
N PRO A 114 2.64 -11.29 2.29
CA PRO A 114 1.97 -12.37 3.01
C PRO A 114 1.30 -11.91 4.33
N ASP A 115 1.15 -10.60 4.52
CA ASP A 115 0.65 -10.00 5.75
C ASP A 115 -0.87 -10.24 5.92
N ASP A 116 -1.28 -10.63 7.13
CA ASP A 116 -2.69 -10.88 7.50
C ASP A 116 -3.64 -9.67 7.31
N TRP A 117 -3.08 -8.47 7.13
CA TRP A 117 -3.83 -7.23 6.98
C TRP A 117 -3.78 -6.65 5.56
N VAL A 118 -3.18 -7.38 4.61
CA VAL A 118 -3.11 -6.99 3.20
C VAL A 118 -4.05 -7.87 2.38
N TRP A 119 -4.77 -7.24 1.45
CA TRP A 119 -5.56 -7.93 0.44
C TRP A 119 -5.13 -7.46 -0.96
N VAL A 120 -4.90 -8.41 -1.87
CA VAL A 120 -4.67 -8.14 -3.29
C VAL A 120 -6.00 -8.18 -4.01
N TYR A 121 -6.45 -7.02 -4.48
CA TYR A 121 -7.67 -6.88 -5.28
C TYR A 121 -7.40 -7.30 -6.73
N ASP A 122 -8.11 -8.32 -7.20
CA ASP A 122 -7.97 -8.87 -8.55
C ASP A 122 -9.14 -8.52 -9.49
N GLY A 123 -10.13 -7.74 -9.04
CA GLY A 123 -11.16 -7.16 -9.91
C GLY A 123 -10.62 -6.06 -10.83
N SER A 124 -11.42 -5.58 -11.80
CA SER A 124 -11.01 -4.54 -12.75
C SER A 124 -11.01 -3.13 -12.17
N GLU A 125 -10.28 -2.20 -12.80
CA GLU A 125 -10.32 -0.76 -12.47
C GLU A 125 -11.75 -0.20 -12.50
N ASP A 126 -12.53 -0.61 -13.51
CA ASP A 126 -13.92 -0.15 -13.68
C ASP A 126 -14.85 -0.60 -12.55
N SER A 127 -14.60 -1.76 -11.94
CA SER A 127 -15.45 -2.28 -10.87
C SER A 127 -15.14 -1.68 -9.49
N TRP A 128 -14.00 -0.99 -9.35
CA TRP A 128 -13.51 -0.46 -8.09
C TRP A 128 -14.45 0.55 -7.40
N PRO A 129 -14.98 1.59 -8.08
CA PRO A 129 -15.85 2.57 -7.43
C PRO A 129 -17.13 1.93 -6.86
N GLY A 130 -17.69 0.94 -7.57
CA GLY A 130 -18.85 0.19 -7.13
C GLY A 130 -18.56 -0.63 -5.87
N PHE A 131 -17.41 -1.30 -5.83
CA PHE A 131 -16.95 -2.02 -4.65
C PHE A 131 -16.76 -1.09 -3.44
N GLN A 132 -16.07 0.04 -3.60
CA GLN A 132 -15.84 1.00 -2.52
C GLN A 132 -17.15 1.47 -1.90
N LYS A 133 -18.09 1.89 -2.75
CA LYS A 133 -19.41 2.33 -2.32
C LYS A 133 -20.17 1.22 -1.60
N GLY A 134 -20.20 0.02 -2.17
CA GLY A 134 -20.86 -1.14 -1.58
C GLY A 134 -20.32 -1.50 -0.19
N LEU A 135 -18.99 -1.43 0.00
CA LEU A 135 -18.36 -1.71 1.29
C LEU A 135 -18.71 -0.64 2.35
N VAL A 136 -18.65 0.64 1.98
CA VAL A 136 -19.03 1.74 2.88
C VAL A 136 -20.50 1.64 3.27
N ASP A 137 -21.40 1.48 2.30
CA ASP A 137 -22.85 1.38 2.54
C ASP A 137 -23.18 0.18 3.45
N LYS A 138 -22.49 -0.96 3.24
CA LYS A 138 -22.70 -2.17 4.05
C LYS A 138 -22.24 -1.97 5.50
N LEU A 139 -21.09 -1.33 5.72
CA LEU A 139 -20.58 -1.05 7.06
C LEU A 139 -21.41 0.01 7.78
N GLN A 140 -21.91 1.01 7.04
CA GLN A 140 -22.77 2.06 7.58
C GLN A 140 -24.09 1.51 8.13
N LYS A 141 -24.66 0.47 7.53
CA LYS A 141 -25.85 -0.23 8.07
C LYS A 141 -25.61 -0.77 9.49
N ASP A 142 -24.37 -1.12 9.80
CA ASP A 142 -23.94 -1.57 11.11
C ASP A 142 -23.36 -0.44 11.98
N ARG A 143 -23.53 0.82 11.55
CA ARG A 143 -23.02 2.04 12.20
C ARG A 143 -21.50 2.06 12.35
N ILE A 144 -20.79 1.40 11.43
CA ILE A 144 -19.32 1.39 11.37
C ILE A 144 -18.88 2.40 10.33
N GLU A 145 -18.05 3.36 10.72
CA GLU A 145 -17.47 4.34 9.81
C GLU A 145 -16.19 3.78 9.16
N LEU A 146 -16.11 3.90 7.83
CA LEU A 146 -14.95 3.52 7.04
C LEU A 146 -14.57 4.65 6.06
N LYS A 147 -13.27 4.93 5.94
CA LYS A 147 -12.71 5.80 4.91
C LYS A 147 -11.55 5.14 4.19
N PHE A 148 -11.45 5.36 2.89
CA PHE A 148 -10.29 4.98 2.11
C PHE A 148 -9.23 6.08 2.11
N MET A 149 -7.97 5.68 2.15
CA MET A 149 -6.82 6.57 2.09
C MET A 149 -5.83 6.04 1.06
N LEU A 150 -5.33 6.91 0.20
CA LEU A 150 -4.30 6.51 -0.76
C LEU A 150 -2.96 6.30 -0.04
N LEU A 151 -2.24 5.24 -0.38
CA LEU A 151 -0.81 5.13 -0.16
C LEU A 151 -0.11 5.42 -1.49
N GLY A 152 0.49 6.61 -1.61
CA GLY A 152 1.22 6.99 -2.81
C GLY A 152 2.72 6.79 -2.63
N GLY A 153 3.38 6.29 -3.68
CA GLY A 153 4.82 6.25 -3.75
C GLY A 153 5.45 7.65 -3.68
N PRO A 154 6.71 7.77 -3.25
CA PRO A 154 7.42 9.07 -3.24
C PRO A 154 7.39 9.82 -4.56
N ASP A 155 7.37 9.11 -5.68
CA ASP A 155 7.31 9.64 -7.04
C ASP A 155 5.96 10.29 -7.38
N TRP A 156 4.93 10.06 -6.57
CA TRP A 156 3.62 10.70 -6.72
C TRP A 156 3.59 12.11 -6.10
N PHE A 157 4.61 12.45 -5.31
CA PHE A 157 4.71 13.70 -4.57
C PHE A 157 6.03 14.38 -4.88
N SER A 158 5.95 15.47 -5.63
CA SER A 158 7.07 16.36 -5.84
C SER A 158 6.68 17.79 -5.52
N VAL A 159 7.69 18.65 -5.34
CA VAL A 159 7.47 20.10 -5.15
C VAL A 159 6.78 20.74 -6.37
N ASN A 160 6.82 20.06 -7.52
CA ASN A 160 6.23 20.52 -8.77
C ASN A 160 4.90 19.83 -9.12
N LYS A 161 4.63 18.64 -8.58
CA LYS A 161 3.44 17.85 -8.96
C LYS A 161 2.96 16.95 -7.84
N ILE A 162 1.65 16.80 -7.75
CA ILE A 162 1.01 15.72 -6.98
C ILE A 162 0.13 14.92 -7.93
N LEU A 163 0.31 13.59 -7.96
CA LEU A 163 -0.53 12.68 -8.75
C LEU A 163 -1.91 12.43 -8.08
N GLY A 164 -2.90 12.11 -8.91
CA GLY A 164 -4.32 12.22 -8.56
C GLY A 164 -4.79 11.26 -7.46
N PHE A 165 -5.41 11.82 -6.41
CA PHE A 165 -6.09 11.04 -5.37
C PHE A 165 -7.53 10.68 -5.74
N GLY A 166 -8.19 11.59 -6.47
CA GLY A 166 -9.63 11.51 -6.75
C GLY A 166 -10.02 10.33 -7.64
N GLU A 167 -9.12 9.91 -8.53
CA GLU A 167 -9.33 8.72 -9.37
C GLU A 167 -9.51 7.43 -8.53
N TRP A 168 -9.00 7.42 -7.29
CA TRP A 168 -9.11 6.30 -6.36
C TRP A 168 -10.24 6.47 -5.33
N GLY A 169 -11.07 7.52 -5.45
CA GLY A 169 -12.09 7.85 -4.47
C GLY A 169 -11.51 8.31 -3.12
N CYS A 170 -10.25 8.76 -3.10
CA CYS A 170 -9.54 9.17 -1.89
C CYS A 170 -9.44 10.70 -1.78
N ASP A 171 -9.84 11.22 -0.62
CA ASP A 171 -9.52 12.60 -0.25
C ASP A 171 -8.13 12.71 0.38
N ASP A 172 -7.81 11.74 1.24
CA ASP A 172 -6.60 11.71 2.04
C ASP A 172 -5.55 10.77 1.45
N CYS A 173 -4.29 11.08 1.71
CA CYS A 173 -3.17 10.24 1.33
C CYS A 173 -2.10 10.18 2.41
N ILE A 174 -1.39 9.06 2.44
CA ILE A 174 -0.14 8.89 3.17
C ILE A 174 1.01 8.59 2.20
N THR A 175 2.20 9.08 2.52
CA THR A 175 3.45 8.74 1.82
C THR A 175 4.63 8.75 2.80
N SER A 176 5.75 8.21 2.37
CA SER A 176 6.98 8.11 3.16
C SER A 176 8.20 8.00 2.25
N ASP A 177 9.33 8.53 2.70
CA ASP A 177 10.61 8.41 2.00
C ASP A 177 11.41 7.15 2.36
N VAL A 178 10.76 6.15 2.97
CA VAL A 178 11.41 4.88 3.37
C VAL A 178 11.96 4.07 2.21
N SER A 179 11.24 4.05 1.08
CA SER A 179 11.63 3.25 -0.09
C SER A 179 12.54 4.01 -1.04
N ARG A 180 12.44 5.35 -1.08
CA ARG A 180 13.28 6.26 -1.88
C ARG A 180 13.12 7.71 -1.40
N PRO A 181 14.06 8.62 -1.73
CA PRO A 181 13.97 10.02 -1.37
C PRO A 181 12.73 10.72 -1.96
N VAL A 182 12.27 11.75 -1.25
CA VAL A 182 11.34 12.77 -1.75
C VAL A 182 12.09 14.09 -1.90
N ASP A 183 11.69 14.93 -2.86
CA ASP A 183 12.34 16.21 -3.14
C ASP A 183 11.88 17.34 -2.21
N PHE A 184 10.81 17.14 -1.43
CA PHE A 184 10.26 18.14 -0.53
C PHE A 184 10.77 18.04 0.91
N ARG A 185 11.56 17.01 1.26
CA ARG A 185 12.12 16.84 2.62
C ARG A 185 13.62 17.11 2.62
N HIS A 186 14.05 18.11 3.37
CA HIS A 186 15.46 18.39 3.64
C HIS A 186 15.75 18.21 5.14
N PRO A 187 17.04 18.20 5.57
CA PRO A 187 17.40 17.95 6.97
C PRO A 187 16.75 18.92 7.99
N TYR A 188 16.45 20.15 7.59
CA TYR A 188 15.98 21.21 8.50
C TYR A 188 14.66 21.86 8.08
N ASN A 189 14.13 21.56 6.89
CA ASN A 189 12.88 22.11 6.42
C ASN A 189 12.14 21.13 5.51
N MET A 190 10.86 21.38 5.33
CA MET A 190 10.06 20.71 4.31
C MET A 190 9.47 21.74 3.35
N MET A 191 9.74 21.55 2.07
CA MET A 191 9.20 22.38 1.01
C MET A 191 7.70 22.12 0.85
N LYS A 192 6.97 23.19 0.57
CA LYS A 192 5.52 23.13 0.35
C LYS A 192 5.20 22.33 -0.91
N LEU A 193 4.22 21.43 -0.80
CA LEU A 193 3.66 20.73 -1.95
C LEU A 193 2.71 21.64 -2.75
N PRO A 194 2.60 21.45 -4.07
CA PRO A 194 1.75 22.28 -4.91
C PRO A 194 0.27 22.12 -4.51
N ASN A 195 -0.48 23.23 -4.50
CA ASN A 195 -1.88 23.27 -4.09
C ASN A 195 -2.17 22.71 -2.68
N CYS A 196 -1.18 22.73 -1.78
CA CYS A 196 -1.35 22.34 -0.37
C CYS A 196 -1.06 23.52 0.57
N SER A 197 -1.43 23.42 1.84
CA SER A 197 -0.98 24.33 2.89
C SER A 197 0.52 24.12 3.19
N ALA A 198 1.10 24.95 4.06
CA ALA A 198 2.35 24.59 4.70
C ALA A 198 2.19 23.28 5.50
N TRP A 199 3.31 22.59 5.71
CA TRP A 199 3.36 21.42 6.57
C TRP A 199 3.16 21.82 8.03
N ASP A 200 2.44 20.99 8.75
CA ASP A 200 2.10 21.17 10.16
C ASP A 200 2.13 19.80 10.87
N THR A 201 2.08 19.82 12.19
CA THR A 201 1.88 18.62 13.01
C THR A 201 0.42 18.15 12.93
N PRO A 202 0.17 16.82 13.00
CA PRO A 202 -1.19 16.31 13.02
C PRO A 202 -1.93 16.81 14.26
N ARG A 203 -3.18 17.22 14.08
CA ARG A 203 -4.07 17.61 15.18
C ARG A 203 -4.59 16.35 15.88
N VAL A 204 -3.96 15.98 16.99
CA VAL A 204 -4.29 14.76 17.74
C VAL A 204 -4.88 15.11 19.11
N ASP A 205 -5.94 14.41 19.48
CA ASP A 205 -6.44 14.36 20.86
C ASP A 205 -5.57 13.38 21.67
N PHE A 206 -4.52 13.90 22.28
CA PHE A 206 -3.55 13.14 23.05
C PHE A 206 -4.17 12.44 24.27
N LEU A 207 -5.14 13.07 24.94
CA LEU A 207 -5.85 12.48 26.08
C LEU A 207 -6.67 11.25 25.64
N ARG A 208 -7.35 11.35 24.51
CA ARG A 208 -8.10 10.21 23.96
C ARG A 208 -7.16 9.09 23.54
N LEU A 209 -6.02 9.42 22.92
CA LEU A 209 -5.03 8.43 22.51
C LEU A 209 -4.46 7.68 23.73
N GLU A 210 -4.07 8.40 24.77
CA GLU A 210 -3.54 7.80 26.00
C GLU A 210 -4.55 6.83 26.63
N LYS A 211 -5.82 7.23 26.72
CA LYS A 211 -6.90 6.35 27.21
C LYS A 211 -7.06 5.09 26.35
N GLN A 212 -6.91 5.21 25.03
CA GLN A 212 -6.97 4.04 24.13
C GLN A 212 -5.80 3.08 24.35
N ILE A 213 -4.59 3.61 24.55
CA ILE A 213 -3.40 2.81 24.84
C ILE A 213 -3.57 2.11 26.19
N GLN A 214 -3.98 2.83 27.23
CA GLN A 214 -4.26 2.27 28.56
C GLN A 214 -5.31 1.15 28.50
N ALA A 215 -6.42 1.35 27.77
CA ALA A 215 -7.46 0.34 27.62
C ALA A 215 -6.95 -0.91 26.89
N THR A 216 -6.09 -0.74 25.87
CA THR A 216 -5.50 -1.85 25.10
C THR A 216 -4.49 -2.63 25.94
N LEU A 217 -3.72 -1.93 26.78
CA LEU A 217 -2.65 -2.48 27.61
C LEU A 217 -3.06 -2.68 29.08
N ARG A 218 -4.35 -2.87 29.37
CA ARG A 218 -4.88 -2.93 30.74
C ARG A 218 -4.25 -4.00 31.64
N ASN A 219 -3.64 -5.03 31.05
CA ASN A 219 -2.97 -6.13 31.74
C ASN A 219 -1.44 -5.94 31.84
N LYS A 220 -0.93 -4.77 31.46
CA LYS A 220 0.50 -4.44 31.44
C LYS A 220 0.85 -3.56 32.63
N SER A 221 2.14 -3.52 32.96
CA SER A 221 2.66 -2.65 34.01
C SER A 221 2.49 -1.17 33.64
N LYS A 222 2.47 -0.31 34.67
CA LYS A 222 2.41 1.15 34.46
C LYS A 222 3.57 1.66 33.59
N GLN A 223 4.76 1.09 33.77
CA GLN A 223 5.95 1.44 32.99
C GLN A 223 5.79 1.08 31.50
N GLU A 224 5.30 -0.13 31.18
CA GLU A 224 5.03 -0.53 29.80
C GLU A 224 3.98 0.38 29.13
N ILE A 225 2.96 0.80 29.87
CA ILE A 225 1.93 1.73 29.38
C ILE A 225 2.54 3.10 29.09
N GLU A 226 3.31 3.65 30.03
CA GLU A 226 3.98 4.96 29.87
C GLU A 226 4.96 4.96 28.69
N GLU A 227 5.72 3.89 28.52
CA GLU A 227 6.60 3.70 27.36
C GLU A 227 5.80 3.67 26.05
N ALA A 228 4.70 2.92 25.99
CA ALA A 228 3.85 2.86 24.80
C ALA A 228 3.26 4.22 24.43
N VAL A 229 2.83 5.01 25.42
CA VAL A 229 2.34 6.39 25.23
C VAL A 229 3.45 7.29 24.69
N ASN A 230 4.64 7.23 25.28
CA ASN A 230 5.79 8.03 24.84
C ASN A 230 6.21 7.69 23.40
N VAL A 231 6.22 6.40 23.04
CA VAL A 231 6.50 5.93 21.67
C VAL A 231 5.44 6.45 20.70
N ALA A 232 4.16 6.34 21.05
CA ALA A 232 3.07 6.86 20.21
C ALA A 232 3.17 8.37 20.00
N TYR A 233 3.50 9.13 21.05
CA TYR A 233 3.66 10.58 20.97
C TYR A 233 4.86 10.98 20.12
N ALA A 234 6.01 10.30 20.30
CA ALA A 234 7.20 10.55 19.50
C ALA A 234 6.94 10.28 18.01
N ARG A 235 6.23 9.18 17.69
CA ARG A 235 5.82 8.86 16.33
C ARG A 235 4.92 9.95 15.73
N LEU A 236 3.92 10.41 16.47
CA LEU A 236 3.01 11.47 16.01
C LEU A 236 3.70 12.80 15.80
N LYS A 237 4.66 13.16 16.65
CA LYS A 237 5.47 14.38 16.50
C LYS A 237 6.37 14.35 15.26
N ALA A 238 6.80 13.15 14.84
CA ALA A 238 7.60 13.00 13.62
C ALA A 238 6.76 13.15 12.35
N ILE A 239 5.45 12.90 12.43
CA ILE A 239 4.57 12.99 11.26
C ILE A 239 4.31 14.44 10.91
N SER A 240 4.29 14.71 9.61
CA SER A 240 3.89 16.01 9.06
C SER A 240 2.65 15.86 8.19
N VAL A 241 1.76 16.84 8.26
CA VAL A 241 0.54 16.88 7.45
C VAL A 241 0.44 18.22 6.71
N CYS A 242 -0.09 18.19 5.50
CA CYS A 242 -0.53 19.42 4.84
C CYS A 242 -1.93 19.22 4.28
N ARG A 243 -2.73 20.29 4.30
CA ARG A 243 -4.11 20.29 3.81
C ARG A 243 -4.11 20.61 2.32
N ARG A 244 -4.87 19.89 1.52
CA ARG A 244 -5.08 20.22 0.12
C ARG A 244 -5.97 21.48 0.01
N LEU A 245 -5.61 22.44 -0.84
CA LEU A 245 -6.34 23.71 -0.95
C LEU A 245 -7.62 23.58 -1.78
N LYS A 246 -7.67 22.63 -2.72
CA LYS A 246 -8.81 22.39 -3.62
C LYS A 246 -9.71 21.23 -3.16
N SER A 247 -9.43 20.59 -2.04
CA SER A 247 -10.27 19.52 -1.47
C SER A 247 -10.24 19.58 0.07
N LYS A 248 -11.05 18.75 0.73
CA LYS A 248 -11.05 18.65 2.20
C LYS A 248 -9.98 17.69 2.74
N GLY A 249 -9.19 17.08 1.86
CA GLY A 249 -8.26 16.02 2.21
C GLY A 249 -6.88 16.50 2.67
N TYR A 250 -6.13 15.57 3.24
CA TYR A 250 -4.78 15.80 3.75
C TYR A 250 -3.75 14.91 3.04
N VAL A 251 -2.53 15.44 2.89
CA VAL A 251 -1.34 14.63 2.63
C VAL A 251 -0.61 14.45 3.95
N ARG A 252 -0.39 13.19 4.33
CA ARG A 252 0.34 12.79 5.53
C ARG A 252 1.69 12.22 5.12
N PHE A 253 2.75 12.80 5.66
CA PHE A 253 4.11 12.38 5.43
C PHE A 253 4.67 11.72 6.69
N THR A 254 5.03 10.45 6.57
CA THR A 254 5.71 9.70 7.64
C THR A 254 7.20 9.60 7.32
N PRO A 255 8.07 10.35 8.01
CA PRO A 255 9.50 10.30 7.72
C PRO A 255 10.12 8.96 8.12
N CYS A 256 10.96 8.40 7.26
CA CYS A 256 11.86 7.32 7.68
C CYS A 256 13.08 7.88 8.43
N ASN A 257 13.76 7.00 9.18
CA ASN A 257 15.10 7.28 9.65
C ASN A 257 16.06 7.22 8.45
N LEU A 258 16.68 8.35 8.10
CA LEU A 258 17.57 8.45 6.95
C LEU A 258 18.78 7.52 7.03
N LYS A 259 19.20 7.13 8.25
CA LYS A 259 20.29 6.15 8.46
C LYS A 259 19.87 4.71 8.10
N LEU A 260 18.58 4.42 8.13
CA LEU A 260 18.03 3.09 7.84
C LEU A 260 17.52 2.98 6.39
N ARG A 261 17.51 4.09 5.64
CA ARG A 261 17.04 4.10 4.26
C ARG A 261 18.07 3.39 3.37
N PRO A 262 17.65 2.46 2.48
CA PRO A 262 18.57 1.85 1.53
C PRO A 262 19.20 2.92 0.62
N LYS A 263 20.51 2.76 0.33
CA LYS A 263 21.24 3.66 -0.57
C LYS A 263 20.72 3.57 -1.99
N GLU A 264 20.42 2.36 -2.44
CA GLU A 264 19.79 2.10 -3.73
C GLU A 264 18.41 1.49 -3.52
N ALA A 265 17.40 2.20 -3.99
CA ALA A 265 16.02 1.75 -3.91
C ALA A 265 15.74 0.71 -5.00
N PRO A 266 15.14 -0.45 -4.66
CA PRO A 266 14.64 -1.35 -5.69
C PRO A 266 13.60 -0.65 -6.57
N SER A 267 13.59 -0.98 -7.85
CA SER A 267 12.59 -0.52 -8.81
C SER A 267 12.23 -1.62 -9.79
N SER A 268 10.97 -1.63 -10.24
CA SER A 268 10.55 -2.58 -11.27
C SER A 268 11.34 -2.40 -12.58
N THR A 269 11.75 -1.18 -12.92
CA THR A 269 12.60 -0.92 -14.10
C THR A 269 13.93 -1.64 -13.98
N LYS A 270 14.62 -1.52 -12.84
CA LYS A 270 15.90 -2.21 -12.60
C LYS A 270 15.75 -3.73 -12.67
N ILE A 271 14.65 -4.26 -12.14
CA ILE A 271 14.36 -5.70 -12.21
C ILE A 271 14.15 -6.15 -13.66
N ARG A 272 13.40 -5.39 -14.46
CA ARG A 272 13.19 -5.70 -15.89
C ARG A 272 14.50 -5.64 -16.68
N GLU A 273 15.38 -4.69 -16.39
CA GLU A 273 16.73 -4.63 -16.98
C GLU A 273 17.53 -5.89 -16.65
N LEU A 274 17.56 -6.32 -15.38
CA LEU A 274 18.25 -7.55 -14.99
C LEU A 274 17.71 -8.76 -15.75
N ILE A 275 16.38 -8.91 -15.82
CA ILE A 275 15.70 -9.98 -16.56
C ILE A 275 16.03 -9.96 -18.07
N ALA A 276 16.27 -8.77 -18.64
CA ALA A 276 16.62 -8.63 -20.05
C ALA A 276 18.09 -8.96 -20.33
N THR A 277 18.99 -8.64 -19.39
CA THR A 277 20.45 -8.78 -19.58
C THR A 277 21.06 -10.08 -19.03
N SER A 278 20.37 -10.77 -18.12
CA SER A 278 20.91 -11.98 -17.49
C SER A 278 20.97 -13.16 -18.46
N THR A 279 22.10 -13.88 -18.43
CA THR A 279 22.39 -15.02 -19.30
C THR A 279 22.08 -16.39 -18.67
N GLY A 280 21.62 -16.43 -17.42
CA GLY A 280 21.26 -17.67 -16.73
C GLY A 280 20.43 -17.44 -15.47
N ASP A 281 19.57 -18.42 -15.15
CA ASP A 281 18.59 -18.33 -14.06
C ASP A 281 19.23 -18.22 -12.68
N GLU A 282 20.32 -18.95 -12.42
CA GLU A 282 21.00 -18.91 -11.12
C GLU A 282 21.59 -17.52 -10.83
N GLN A 283 22.24 -16.92 -11.82
CA GLN A 283 22.79 -15.57 -11.71
C GLN A 283 21.68 -14.53 -11.55
N LEU A 284 20.58 -14.68 -12.30
CA LEU A 284 19.41 -13.81 -12.18
C LEU A 284 18.76 -13.93 -10.80
N ALA A 285 18.57 -15.14 -10.28
CA ALA A 285 18.00 -15.39 -8.96
C ALA A 285 18.85 -14.72 -7.86
N LYS A 286 20.18 -14.82 -7.95
CA LYS A 286 21.11 -14.15 -7.04
C LYS A 286 21.00 -12.62 -7.13
N ALA A 287 20.93 -12.06 -8.34
CA ALA A 287 20.79 -10.61 -8.54
C ALA A 287 19.43 -10.08 -8.03
N LEU A 288 18.38 -10.87 -8.14
CA LEU A 288 17.03 -10.53 -7.68
C LEU A 288 16.82 -10.75 -6.17
N GLY A 289 17.69 -11.50 -5.50
CA GLY A 289 17.51 -11.93 -4.10
C GLY A 289 17.24 -10.79 -3.11
N CYS A 290 17.87 -9.63 -3.30
CA CYS A 290 17.65 -8.45 -2.46
C CYS A 290 16.54 -7.51 -2.98
N LEU A 291 15.97 -7.77 -4.16
CA LEU A 291 15.01 -6.89 -4.84
C LEU A 291 13.57 -7.40 -4.71
N VAL A 292 13.36 -8.72 -4.67
CA VAL A 292 12.04 -9.35 -4.59
C VAL A 292 12.00 -10.40 -3.47
N ALA A 293 10.80 -10.74 -2.98
CA ALA A 293 10.63 -11.77 -1.95
C ALA A 293 10.89 -13.19 -2.49
N SER A 294 10.42 -13.47 -3.72
CA SER A 294 10.47 -14.79 -4.33
C SER A 294 11.14 -14.73 -5.71
N PRO A 295 12.49 -14.67 -5.81
CA PRO A 295 13.21 -14.59 -7.08
C PRO A 295 12.85 -15.71 -8.06
N GLN A 296 12.82 -16.95 -7.59
CA GLN A 296 12.54 -18.11 -8.44
C GLN A 296 11.13 -18.04 -9.04
N MET A 297 10.13 -17.72 -8.22
CA MET A 297 8.75 -17.55 -8.69
C MET A 297 8.65 -16.49 -9.79
N LEU A 298 9.37 -15.36 -9.65
CA LEU A 298 9.40 -14.34 -10.70
C LEU A 298 10.04 -14.87 -11.99
N ILE A 299 11.15 -15.60 -11.89
CA ILE A 299 11.82 -16.21 -13.06
C ILE A 299 10.87 -17.18 -13.76
N ASP A 300 10.23 -18.08 -13.02
CA ASP A 300 9.29 -19.07 -13.56
C ASP A 300 8.12 -18.39 -14.27
N CYS A 301 7.53 -17.35 -13.66
CA CYS A 301 6.47 -16.55 -14.26
C CYS A 301 6.90 -15.88 -15.57
N VAL A 302 8.11 -15.30 -15.59
CA VAL A 302 8.66 -14.65 -16.80
C VAL A 302 8.89 -15.66 -17.91
N GLN A 303 9.43 -16.83 -17.60
CA GLN A 303 9.66 -17.89 -18.59
C GLN A 303 8.34 -18.43 -19.15
N ALA A 304 7.35 -18.68 -18.28
CA ALA A 304 6.01 -19.09 -18.71
C ALA A 304 5.38 -18.05 -19.64
N HIS A 305 5.49 -16.76 -19.30
CA HIS A 305 4.97 -15.67 -20.11
C HIS A 305 5.68 -15.54 -21.47
N ARG A 306 7.01 -15.64 -21.52
CA ARG A 306 7.78 -15.64 -22.79
C ARG A 306 7.40 -16.81 -23.70
N LYS A 307 7.12 -17.98 -23.11
CA LYS A 307 6.67 -19.16 -23.88
C LYS A 307 5.27 -18.97 -24.48
N SER A 308 4.36 -18.31 -23.77
CA SER A 308 3.00 -18.06 -24.29
C SER A 308 2.98 -16.98 -25.36
N THR A 309 3.77 -15.90 -25.22
CA THR A 309 3.84 -14.83 -26.22
C THR A 309 4.68 -15.22 -27.44
N GLY A 310 5.74 -16.01 -27.27
CA GLY A 310 6.56 -16.50 -28.38
C GLY A 310 5.85 -17.49 -29.31
N ARG A 311 4.85 -18.24 -28.81
CA ARG A 311 4.01 -19.13 -29.65
C ARG A 311 2.97 -18.37 -30.48
N ALA A 312 2.52 -17.21 -30.01
CA ALA A 312 1.47 -16.41 -30.66
C ALA A 312 1.96 -15.60 -31.89
N VAL A 313 3.27 -15.60 -32.18
CA VAL A 313 3.87 -14.91 -33.35
C VAL A 313 4.19 -15.89 -34.48
N SER A 314 3.99 -17.19 -34.25
CA SER A 314 4.33 -18.29 -35.18
C SER A 314 3.11 -19.00 -35.77
N GLU A 315 1.91 -18.42 -35.64
CA GLU A 315 0.66 -18.81 -36.32
C GLU A 315 0.11 -17.62 -37.11
#